data_AF-A0A101S152-F1
#
_entry.id   AF-A0A101S152-F1
#
_cell.length_a   1.000
_cell.length_b   1.000
_cell.length_c   1.000
_cell.angle_alpha   90.00
_cell.angle_beta   90.00
_cell.angle_gamma   90.00
#
_symmetry.space_group_name_H-M   'P 1'
#
loop_
_entity.id
_entity.type
_entity.pdbx_description
1 polymer ?
#
loop_
_entity_poly.entity_id
_entity_poly.type
_entity_poly.pdbx_seq_one_letter_code
_entity_poly.pdbx_strand_id
1 'polypeptide(L)'
;MPQYSYRTDAPDAGDDEAQIRALVTAWAAAVHRGDLAGVVADHAQDIVLYDVPPPHHGIRGLAAYRAHWPPFFAWQAQGACFDIETLDVTAGTDVAYAHALLRCATPEELAAHPDVRLRLTLGLRKERGRWLVAHEHHSFPHD
;
A
#
# COMPACT_ATOMS: atom_id res chain seq x y z
N MET A 1 12.81 -50.83 0.72
CA MET A 1 11.70 -49.86 0.61
C MET A 1 12.32 -48.50 0.33
N PRO A 2 12.13 -47.86 -0.83
CA PRO A 2 12.69 -46.53 -1.06
C PRO A 2 11.84 -45.49 -0.33
N GLN A 3 12.50 -44.58 0.41
CA GLN A 3 11.89 -43.41 1.01
C GLN A 3 11.59 -42.38 -0.10
N TYR A 4 10.31 -42.09 -0.32
CA TYR A 4 9.89 -40.89 -1.06
C TYR A 4 9.95 -39.70 -0.09
N SER A 5 10.90 -38.79 -0.31
CA SER A 5 10.86 -37.47 0.32
C SER A 5 9.75 -36.66 -0.35
N TYR A 6 8.70 -36.33 0.41
CA TYR A 6 7.78 -35.28 0.01
C TYR A 6 8.51 -33.95 0.15
N ARG A 7 8.96 -33.38 -0.97
CA ARG A 7 9.19 -31.94 -1.06
C ARG A 7 7.81 -31.29 -0.90
N THR A 8 7.55 -30.70 0.25
CA THR A 8 6.55 -29.64 0.35
C THR A 8 7.07 -28.49 -0.49
N ASP A 9 6.67 -28.45 -1.76
CA ASP A 9 6.69 -27.20 -2.53
C ASP A 9 5.61 -26.31 -1.87
N ALA A 10 5.99 -25.64 -0.78
CA ALA A 10 5.26 -24.43 -0.40
C ALA A 10 5.32 -23.51 -1.64
N PRO A 11 4.19 -22.95 -2.10
CA PRO A 11 4.25 -21.92 -3.14
C PRO A 11 5.26 -20.87 -2.69
N ASP A 12 6.00 -20.32 -3.64
CA ASP A 12 7.26 -19.59 -3.45
C ASP A 12 7.04 -18.28 -2.68
N ALA A 13 6.78 -18.39 -1.37
CA ALA A 13 6.38 -17.29 -0.51
C ALA A 13 7.43 -16.17 -0.49
N GLY A 14 8.70 -16.53 -0.67
CA GLY A 14 9.79 -15.56 -0.82
C GLY A 14 9.72 -14.75 -2.12
N ASP A 15 9.26 -15.36 -3.22
CA ASP A 15 9.02 -14.65 -4.49
C ASP A 15 7.76 -13.77 -4.39
N ASP A 16 6.68 -14.28 -3.81
CA ASP A 16 5.45 -13.51 -3.60
C ASP A 16 5.67 -12.29 -2.68
N GLU A 17 6.41 -12.45 -1.57
CA GLU A 17 6.80 -11.34 -0.69
C GLU A 17 7.63 -10.29 -1.44
N ALA A 18 8.57 -10.71 -2.28
CA ALA A 18 9.39 -9.80 -3.08
C ALA A 18 8.55 -9.04 -4.13
N GLN A 19 7.62 -9.72 -4.80
CA GLN A 19 6.69 -9.11 -5.75
C GLN A 19 5.78 -8.08 -5.08
N ILE A 20 5.20 -8.43 -3.93
CA ILE A 20 4.36 -7.50 -3.15
C ILE A 20 5.18 -6.31 -2.66
N ARG A 21 6.41 -6.54 -2.16
CA ARG A 21 7.30 -5.46 -1.73
C ARG A 21 7.62 -4.50 -2.89
N ALA A 22 7.89 -5.03 -4.08
CA ALA A 22 8.13 -4.23 -5.26
C ALA A 22 6.88 -3.42 -5.66
N LEU A 23 5.71 -4.05 -5.65
CA LEU A 23 4.42 -3.40 -5.91
C LEU A 23 4.18 -2.23 -4.95
N VAL A 24 4.29 -2.45 -3.64
CA VAL A 24 4.05 -1.41 -2.62
C VAL A 24 5.05 -0.26 -2.73
N THR A 25 6.32 -0.57 -3.00
CA THR A 25 7.37 0.44 -3.20
C THR A 25 7.13 1.27 -4.46
N ALA A 26 6.71 0.63 -5.56
CA ALA A 26 6.36 1.31 -6.79
C ALA A 26 5.11 2.18 -6.64
N TRP A 27 4.09 1.69 -5.93
CA TRP A 27 2.90 2.45 -5.57
C TRP A 27 3.26 3.69 -4.75
N ALA A 28 4.02 3.56 -3.67
CA ALA A 28 4.43 4.71 -2.86
C ALA A 28 5.26 5.72 -3.66
N ALA A 29 6.13 5.26 -4.56
CA ALA A 29 6.86 6.14 -5.46
C ALA A 29 5.95 6.86 -6.48
N ALA A 30 4.90 6.20 -6.97
CA ALA A 30 3.89 6.82 -7.82
C ALA A 30 3.08 7.87 -7.04
N VAL A 31 2.68 7.55 -5.80
CA VAL A 31 2.05 8.50 -4.88
C VAL A 31 2.96 9.70 -4.69
N HIS A 32 4.25 9.51 -4.38
CA HIS A 32 5.21 10.59 -4.17
C HIS A 32 5.35 11.54 -5.37
N ARG A 33 5.22 11.02 -6.60
CA ARG A 33 5.34 11.80 -7.85
C ARG A 33 4.01 12.37 -8.35
N GLY A 34 2.90 12.15 -7.66
CA GLY A 34 1.57 12.51 -8.17
C GLY A 34 1.15 11.73 -9.43
N ASP A 35 1.69 10.53 -9.63
CA ASP A 35 1.42 9.70 -10.81
C ASP A 35 0.15 8.85 -10.60
N LEU A 36 -1.00 9.44 -10.92
CA LEU A 36 -2.30 8.78 -10.75
C LEU A 36 -2.43 7.48 -11.56
N ALA A 37 -1.71 7.34 -12.67
CA ALA A 37 -1.75 6.12 -13.46
C ALA A 37 -0.99 4.98 -12.77
N GLY A 38 0.18 5.28 -12.20
CA GLY A 38 0.94 4.34 -11.38
C GLY A 38 0.22 3.99 -10.08
N VAL A 39 -0.42 4.96 -9.42
CA VAL A 39 -1.13 4.76 -8.15
C VAL A 39 -2.26 3.74 -8.23
N VAL A 40 -2.91 3.60 -9.38
CA VAL A 40 -4.10 2.73 -9.55
C VAL A 40 -3.82 1.45 -10.34
N ALA A 41 -2.57 1.22 -10.77
CA ALA A 41 -2.22 0.21 -11.76
C ALA A 41 -2.43 -1.23 -11.26
N ASP A 42 -2.20 -1.45 -9.96
CA ASP A 42 -2.25 -2.76 -9.31
C ASP A 42 -3.32 -2.81 -8.22
N HIS A 43 -4.46 -2.17 -8.46
CA HIS A 43 -5.62 -2.19 -7.56
C HIS A 43 -6.73 -3.08 -8.10
N ALA A 44 -7.38 -3.78 -7.18
CA ALA A 44 -8.60 -4.50 -7.49
C ALA A 44 -9.73 -3.53 -7.86
N GLN A 45 -10.62 -3.93 -8.77
CA GLN A 45 -11.73 -3.07 -9.22
C GLN A 45 -12.69 -2.70 -8.08
N ASP A 46 -12.79 -3.56 -7.08
CA ASP A 46 -13.62 -3.47 -5.88
C ASP A 46 -12.83 -3.02 -4.63
N ILE A 47 -11.68 -2.35 -4.81
CA ILE A 47 -10.86 -1.80 -3.72
C ILE A 47 -11.71 -1.09 -2.66
N VAL A 48 -11.39 -1.32 -1.39
CA VAL A 48 -11.92 -0.55 -0.26
C VAL A 48 -10.80 0.23 0.39
N LEU A 49 -10.95 1.55 0.49
CA LEU A 49 -10.02 2.43 1.19
C LEU A 49 -10.70 3.00 2.46
N TYR A 50 -10.01 2.88 3.60
CA TYR A 50 -10.25 3.68 4.79
C TYR A 50 -9.11 4.67 4.94
N ASP A 51 -9.44 5.96 4.88
CA ASP A 51 -8.44 7.01 4.82
C ASP A 51 -8.60 8.01 5.97
N VAL A 52 -7.57 8.83 6.17
CA VAL A 52 -7.55 9.91 7.17
C VAL A 52 -8.52 11.03 6.80
N PRO A 53 -8.46 11.65 5.60
CA PRO A 53 -9.44 12.66 5.21
C PRO A 53 -10.84 12.05 5.02
N PRO A 54 -11.90 12.86 5.18
CA PRO A 54 -13.25 12.46 4.81
C PRO A 54 -13.32 11.95 3.35
N PRO A 55 -14.22 11.00 3.03
CA PRO A 55 -15.30 10.48 3.87
C PRO A 55 -14.90 9.35 4.84
N HIS A 56 -15.30 9.45 6.12
CA HIS A 56 -14.97 8.46 7.16
C HIS A 56 -15.75 7.14 7.06
N HIS A 57 -16.75 7.03 6.18
CA HIS A 57 -17.46 5.77 5.92
C HIS A 57 -16.73 4.86 4.91
N GLY A 58 -15.55 5.29 4.45
CA GLY A 58 -14.72 4.58 3.50
C GLY A 58 -15.12 4.81 2.04
N ILE A 59 -14.17 4.53 1.17
CA ILE A 59 -14.28 4.66 -0.29
C ILE A 59 -14.32 3.26 -0.89
N ARG A 60 -15.20 3.05 -1.88
CA ARG A 60 -15.43 1.73 -2.48
C ARG A 60 -15.37 1.80 -4.00
N GLY A 61 -14.60 0.91 -4.59
CA GLY A 61 -14.41 0.76 -6.03
C GLY A 61 -13.33 1.68 -6.61
N LEU A 62 -12.67 1.19 -7.66
CA LEU A 62 -11.48 1.84 -8.24
C LEU A 62 -11.76 3.25 -8.79
N ALA A 63 -12.96 3.48 -9.32
CA ALA A 63 -13.34 4.80 -9.83
C ALA A 63 -13.40 5.85 -8.70
N ALA A 64 -14.00 5.50 -7.56
CA ALA A 64 -14.09 6.39 -6.41
C ALA A 64 -12.72 6.59 -5.75
N TYR A 65 -11.93 5.51 -5.64
CA TYR A 65 -10.54 5.57 -5.19
C TYR A 65 -9.70 6.53 -6.03
N ARG A 66 -9.76 6.41 -7.36
CA ARG A 66 -9.05 7.32 -8.30
C ARG A 66 -9.45 8.79 -8.07
N ALA A 67 -10.73 9.06 -7.84
CA ALA A 67 -11.24 10.42 -7.65
C ALA A 67 -10.83 11.04 -6.30
N HIS A 68 -10.35 10.24 -5.35
CA HIS A 68 -9.96 10.68 -4.01
C HIS A 68 -8.54 11.29 -3.93
N TRP A 69 -7.66 10.90 -4.84
CA TRP A 69 -6.25 11.33 -4.85
C TRP A 69 -5.95 12.81 -5.20
N PRO A 70 -6.70 13.52 -6.06
CA PRO A 70 -6.31 14.87 -6.51
C PRO A 70 -6.06 15.89 -5.40
N PRO A 71 -6.88 15.98 -4.33
CA PRO A 71 -6.58 16.88 -3.20
C PRO A 71 -5.25 16.57 -2.52
N PHE A 72 -4.93 15.28 -2.34
CA PHE A 72 -3.65 14.86 -1.77
C PHE A 72 -2.47 15.27 -2.67
N PHE A 73 -2.57 15.08 -3.98
CA PHE A 73 -1.52 15.52 -4.92
C PHE A 73 -1.33 17.04 -4.94
N ALA A 74 -2.40 17.82 -4.77
CA ALA A 74 -2.29 19.27 -4.65
C ALA A 74 -1.56 19.71 -3.37
N TRP A 75 -1.77 19.00 -2.25
CA TRP A 75 -1.00 19.20 -1.02
C TRP A 75 0.45 18.76 -1.19
N GLN A 76 0.68 17.58 -1.78
CA GLN A 76 2.01 17.04 -2.03
C GLN A 76 2.88 17.93 -2.93
N ALA A 77 2.29 18.56 -3.95
CA ALA A 77 2.97 19.49 -4.83
C ALA A 77 3.57 20.72 -4.10
N GLN A 78 3.20 20.96 -2.84
CA GLN A 78 3.80 21.99 -1.97
C GLN A 78 5.15 21.53 -1.38
N GLY A 79 5.61 20.33 -1.70
CA GLY A 79 6.89 19.76 -1.27
C GLY A 79 6.77 18.69 -0.18
N ALA A 80 5.57 18.15 0.06
CA ALA A 80 5.38 17.09 1.04
C ALA A 80 6.01 15.77 0.59
N CYS A 81 6.58 15.04 1.54
CA CYS A 81 7.12 13.70 1.28
C CYS A 81 6.03 12.61 1.39
N PHE A 82 6.31 11.44 0.82
CA PHE A 82 5.52 10.23 1.00
C PHE A 82 6.49 9.04 0.90
N ASP A 83 7.26 8.82 1.96
CA ASP A 83 8.39 7.90 1.96
C ASP A 83 8.13 6.73 2.91
N ILE A 84 8.26 5.50 2.40
CA ILE A 84 8.24 4.29 3.22
C ILE A 84 9.49 4.27 4.12
N GLU A 85 9.30 4.18 5.43
CA GLU A 85 10.39 3.95 6.38
C GLU A 85 10.56 2.46 6.71
N THR A 86 9.46 1.77 6.92
CA THR A 86 9.43 0.33 7.16
C THR A 86 8.37 -0.32 6.32
N LEU A 87 8.60 -1.55 5.89
CA LEU A 87 7.63 -2.35 5.14
C LEU A 87 7.82 -3.82 5.48
N ASP A 88 6.81 -4.41 6.09
CA ASP A 88 6.71 -5.83 6.35
C ASP A 88 5.61 -6.42 5.49
N VAL A 89 5.86 -7.62 4.98
CA VAL A 89 4.97 -8.33 4.07
C VAL A 89 4.80 -9.74 4.61
N THR A 90 3.58 -10.26 4.56
CA THR A 90 3.29 -11.67 4.80
C THR A 90 2.43 -12.17 3.66
N ALA A 91 2.96 -13.12 2.89
CA ALA A 91 2.29 -13.67 1.71
C ALA A 91 1.80 -15.11 1.96
N GLY A 92 0.55 -15.36 1.62
CA GLY A 92 0.04 -16.70 1.33
C GLY A 92 -0.06 -16.92 -0.18
N THR A 93 -0.68 -18.02 -0.59
CA THR A 93 -0.83 -18.37 -2.01
C THR A 93 -1.67 -17.35 -2.79
N ASP A 94 -2.83 -16.99 -2.22
CA ASP A 94 -3.88 -16.21 -2.91
C ASP A 94 -4.17 -14.87 -2.22
N VAL A 95 -3.79 -14.73 -0.95
CA VAL A 95 -4.00 -13.52 -0.15
C VAL A 95 -2.72 -13.17 0.61
N ALA A 96 -2.52 -11.89 0.84
CA ALA A 96 -1.40 -11.37 1.59
C ALA A 96 -1.80 -10.11 2.36
N TYR A 97 -0.98 -9.73 3.32
CA TYR A 97 -1.06 -8.40 3.91
C TYR A 97 0.32 -7.77 3.97
N ALA A 98 0.36 -6.45 3.93
CA ALA A 98 1.55 -5.66 4.18
C ALA A 98 1.22 -4.52 5.13
N HIS A 99 2.18 -4.11 5.94
CA HIS A 99 2.06 -2.92 6.78
C HIS A 99 3.34 -2.11 6.77
N ALA A 100 3.19 -0.80 6.84
CA ALA A 100 4.29 0.14 6.71
C ALA A 100 4.12 1.34 7.62
N LEU A 101 5.26 1.90 8.05
CA LEU A 101 5.34 3.27 8.53
C LEU A 101 5.85 4.15 7.39
N LEU A 102 5.21 5.30 7.19
CA LEU A 102 5.59 6.28 6.19
C LEU A 102 5.86 7.64 6.84
N ARG A 103 6.81 8.38 6.28
CA ARG A 103 6.86 9.83 6.43
C ARG A 103 5.96 10.46 5.39
N CYS A 104 4.94 11.18 5.87
CA CYS A 104 3.98 11.88 5.03
C CYS A 104 3.71 13.25 5.64
N ALA A 105 4.49 14.24 5.25
CA ALA A 105 4.40 15.60 5.78
C ALA A 105 5.16 16.59 4.88
N THR A 106 4.75 17.85 4.93
CA THR A 106 5.51 18.99 4.40
C THR A 106 6.80 19.22 5.19
N PRO A 107 7.79 19.94 4.65
CA PRO A 107 8.99 20.29 5.39
C PRO A 107 8.72 21.06 6.68
N GLU A 108 7.68 21.91 6.69
CA GLU A 108 7.25 22.66 7.88
C GLU A 108 6.66 21.74 8.95
N GLU A 109 5.75 20.83 8.57
CA GLU A 109 5.18 19.84 9.48
C GLU A 109 6.25 18.91 10.06
N LEU A 110 7.22 18.47 9.26
CA LEU A 110 8.35 17.67 9.73
C LEU A 110 9.27 18.43 10.69
N ALA A 111 9.48 19.72 10.46
CA ALA A 111 10.26 20.55 11.37
C ALA A 111 9.56 20.72 12.73
N ALA A 112 8.22 20.83 12.73
CA ALA A 112 7.42 20.93 13.95
C ALA A 112 7.25 19.58 14.66
N HIS A 113 7.12 18.48 13.91
CA HIS A 113 6.81 17.14 14.40
C HIS A 113 7.67 16.08 13.70
N PRO A 114 8.96 15.94 14.06
CA PRO A 114 9.91 15.05 13.36
C PRO A 114 9.52 13.56 13.44
N ASP A 115 8.79 13.18 14.48
CA ASP A 115 8.35 11.81 14.73
C ASP A 115 6.98 11.49 14.10
N VAL A 116 6.39 12.39 13.31
CA VAL A 116 5.10 12.13 12.65
C VAL A 116 5.22 10.93 11.71
N ARG A 117 4.31 9.96 11.85
CA ARG A 117 4.26 8.75 11.01
C ARG A 117 2.84 8.48 10.55
N LEU A 118 2.69 8.29 9.24
CA LEU A 118 1.49 7.68 8.68
C LEU A 118 1.63 6.16 8.79
N ARG A 119 0.60 5.48 9.29
CA ARG A 119 0.51 4.02 9.31
C ARG A 119 -0.28 3.57 8.10
N LEU A 120 0.25 2.57 7.39
CA LEU A 120 -0.38 1.93 6.25
C LEU A 120 -0.62 0.46 6.55
N THR A 121 -1.80 -0.04 6.20
CA THR A 121 -2.07 -1.47 6.07
C THR A 121 -2.69 -1.75 4.71
N LEU A 122 -2.18 -2.76 4.03
CA LEU A 122 -2.64 -3.21 2.72
C LEU A 122 -3.12 -4.66 2.84
N GLY A 123 -4.35 -4.91 2.39
CA GLY A 123 -4.84 -6.25 2.09
C GLY A 123 -4.68 -6.50 0.60
N LEU A 124 -3.99 -7.57 0.23
CA LEU A 124 -3.73 -7.93 -1.16
C LEU A 124 -4.34 -9.29 -1.49
N ARG A 125 -4.71 -9.47 -2.75
CA ARG A 125 -5.12 -10.76 -3.29
C ARG A 125 -4.54 -10.98 -4.67
N LYS A 126 -4.29 -12.24 -5.01
CA LYS A 126 -3.76 -12.64 -6.31
C LYS A 126 -4.92 -12.92 -7.26
N GLU A 127 -4.93 -12.23 -8.40
CA GLU A 127 -5.90 -12.46 -9.48
C GLU A 127 -5.16 -12.77 -10.77
N ARG A 128 -5.46 -13.94 -11.37
CA ARG A 128 -4.84 -14.39 -12.62
C ARG A 128 -3.30 -14.32 -12.59
N GLY A 129 -2.71 -14.68 -11.45
CA GLY A 129 -1.26 -14.67 -11.24
C GLY A 129 -0.65 -13.31 -10.95
N ARG A 130 -1.44 -12.25 -10.75
CA ARG A 130 -0.95 -10.92 -10.38
C ARG A 130 -1.46 -10.51 -9.00
N TRP A 131 -0.57 -9.97 -8.16
CA TRP A 131 -0.97 -9.35 -6.90
C TRP A 131 -1.67 -8.02 -7.15
N LEU A 132 -2.78 -7.80 -6.47
CA LEU A 132 -3.54 -6.56 -6.48
C LEU A 132 -3.86 -6.12 -5.06
N VAL A 133 -3.83 -4.81 -4.82
CA VAL A 133 -4.32 -4.21 -3.57
C VAL A 133 -5.85 -4.24 -3.58
N ALA A 134 -6.44 -4.93 -2.61
CA ALA A 134 -7.88 -5.06 -2.44
C ALA A 134 -8.41 -4.26 -1.24
N HIS A 135 -7.57 -3.94 -0.26
CA HIS A 135 -7.89 -3.05 0.84
C HIS A 135 -6.71 -2.13 1.17
N GLU A 136 -7.00 -0.86 1.41
CA GLU A 136 -6.05 0.12 1.94
C GLU A 136 -6.60 0.73 3.22
N HIS A 137 -5.73 0.89 4.22
CA HIS A 137 -6.03 1.61 5.44
C HIS A 137 -4.90 2.56 5.78
N HIS A 138 -5.24 3.83 5.95
CA HIS A 138 -4.34 4.87 6.45
C HIS A 138 -4.81 5.39 7.81
N SER A 139 -3.87 5.61 8.72
CA SER A 139 -4.14 6.29 9.99
C SER A 139 -2.90 6.98 10.52
N PHE A 140 -3.09 8.06 11.27
CA PHE A 140 -2.03 8.57 12.14
C PHE A 140 -2.15 7.89 13.51
N PRO A 141 -1.05 7.74 14.28
CA PRO A 141 -1.08 7.18 15.63
C PRO A 141 -1.72 8.12 16.66
N HIS A 142 -2.01 9.35 16.26
CA HIS A 142 -2.55 10.41 17.11
C HIS A 142 -3.76 11.02 16.40
N ASP A 143 -4.92 10.42 16.67
CA ASP A 143 -6.25 11.00 16.43
C ASP A 143 -6.96 11.08 17.79
#